data_AF-M5FN03-F1
#
_entry.id   AF-M5FN03-F1
#
_cell.length_a   1.000
_cell.length_b   1.000
_cell.length_c   1.000
_cell.angle_alpha   90.00
_cell.angle_beta   90.00
_cell.angle_gamma   90.00
#
_symmetry.space_group_name_H-M   'P 1'
#
loop_
_entity.id
_entity.type
_entity.pdbx_description
1 polymer ?
#
loop_
_entity_poly.entity_id
_entity_poly.type
_entity_poly.pdbx_seq_one_letter_code
_entity_poly.pdbx_strand_id
1 'polypeptide(L)'
;MVGTSAAVGGHVNMMMDVLIAQLPPEDLRVACRRMLSDHPSLAPVLRDIVHHSRRASLVTLPEIDALFPVSNTVTADLLQYLQDFRLDFLSGLYLRALQRMSWLVNALVTASHHGTHEPSEDLRKVLKRVEGDIVQCIQAIKENYADAEEPPATSLQDAIRELWTNLSAVPELFGLQRARSQVRDAFLLLFPKGDIPGPHPWNVEKWELKVDEIGTTIPTVSLGPIDMPRLSIGLWQLSSPAWGMASAKDIEPSLLDLVSHGFRMADMADHYGDAEIVFGQFRHSLPKELNKQMLTCTKWCVFAAPHGAPTSEWVASKVDERRTRCGGYLDVLQFHWQNYADKRYLEIVRHLIALSRSAPHVVKAIGLVNFDAERTDEICTYLRDVWEKDGMVISNQVQYSLIDQRPRFRMADVCLKHGIKLLTYGTYCGGFLSDKWLGKPSPNLYEDFVTPSLRKYFDMIQLWGGWELFQELLVVLRKIADEHGNGFDIANIAAKWVLEREEVASVIVGTRLGVSSNAESNLRVFSFSLTENDHSAINAVSVKSNVEQLFIQMGDCGSEYRHISH
;
A
#
# COMPACT_ATOMS: atom_id res chain seq x y z
N MET A 1 -24.48 -17.14 -18.75
CA MET A 1 -25.40 -16.43 -19.66
C MET A 1 -25.63 -15.03 -19.10
N VAL A 2 -24.80 -14.07 -19.54
CA VAL A 2 -24.96 -12.65 -19.20
C VAL A 2 -25.67 -12.01 -20.38
N GLY A 3 -26.83 -11.42 -20.14
CA GLY A 3 -27.61 -10.76 -21.16
C GLY A 3 -26.79 -9.67 -21.84
N THR A 4 -26.60 -9.82 -23.14
CA THR A 4 -26.18 -8.75 -24.02
C THR A 4 -27.17 -7.59 -23.84
N SER A 5 -26.72 -6.49 -23.22
CA SER A 5 -27.50 -5.26 -23.27
C SER A 5 -27.65 -4.89 -24.73
N ALA A 6 -28.90 -4.73 -25.15
CA ALA A 6 -29.21 -4.26 -26.49
C ALA A 6 -28.49 -2.93 -26.71
N ALA A 7 -27.78 -2.82 -27.83
CA ALA A 7 -27.23 -1.56 -28.30
C ALA A 7 -28.37 -0.55 -28.47
N VAL A 8 -28.57 0.31 -27.47
CA VAL A 8 -29.39 1.51 -27.62
C VAL A 8 -28.58 2.42 -28.53
N GLY A 9 -29.06 2.58 -29.77
CA GLY A 9 -28.37 3.24 -30.86
C GLY A 9 -27.85 4.63 -30.50
N GLY A 10 -26.77 5.01 -31.19
CA GLY A 10 -26.04 6.27 -31.05
C GLY A 10 -26.86 7.52 -31.35
N HIS A 11 -27.77 7.89 -30.44
CA HIS A 11 -28.15 9.27 -30.19
C HIS A 11 -27.42 9.70 -28.91
N VAL A 12 -26.13 10.01 -29.05
CA VAL A 12 -25.49 10.86 -28.04
C VAL A 12 -26.15 12.22 -28.17
N ASN A 13 -26.64 12.77 -27.06
CA ASN A 13 -27.17 14.12 -27.04
C ASN A 13 -26.16 15.06 -27.71
N MET A 14 -26.49 15.67 -28.85
CA MET A 14 -25.54 16.47 -29.63
C MET A 14 -24.89 17.59 -28.79
N MET A 15 -25.61 18.15 -27.82
CA MET A 15 -25.03 19.15 -26.92
C MET A 15 -23.94 18.56 -26.00
N MET A 16 -24.10 17.30 -25.58
CA MET A 16 -23.09 16.60 -24.78
C MET A 16 -21.87 16.24 -25.61
N ASP A 17 -22.06 15.83 -26.87
CA ASP A 17 -20.95 15.54 -27.78
C ASP A 17 -20.13 16.81 -28.08
N VAL A 18 -20.81 17.93 -28.35
CA VAL A 18 -20.16 19.24 -28.51
C VAL A 18 -19.43 19.65 -27.23
N LEU A 19 -20.03 19.48 -26.04
CA LEU A 19 -19.36 19.77 -24.78
C LEU A 19 -18.07 18.95 -24.63
N ILE A 20 -18.14 17.63 -24.80
CA ILE A 20 -16.98 16.73 -24.70
C ILE A 20 -15.88 17.13 -25.69
N ALA A 21 -16.25 17.45 -26.93
CA ALA A 21 -15.32 17.88 -27.97
C ALA A 21 -14.62 19.22 -27.67
N GLN A 22 -15.23 20.09 -26.86
CA GLN A 22 -14.67 21.38 -26.47
C GLN A 22 -13.92 21.33 -25.11
N LEU A 23 -14.08 20.27 -24.31
CA LEU A 23 -13.41 20.16 -23.01
C LEU A 23 -11.89 19.98 -23.19
N PRO A 24 -11.07 20.78 -22.49
CA PRO A 24 -9.64 20.53 -22.39
C PRO A 24 -9.33 19.12 -21.83
N PRO A 25 -8.20 18.50 -22.20
CA PRO A 25 -7.82 17.18 -21.70
C PRO A 25 -7.79 17.08 -20.16
N GLU A 26 -7.40 18.13 -19.45
CA GLU A 26 -7.42 18.14 -17.98
C GLU A 26 -8.85 18.08 -17.42
N ASP A 27 -9.76 18.87 -17.99
CA ASP A 27 -11.16 18.89 -17.55
C ASP A 27 -11.86 17.56 -17.86
N LEU A 28 -11.50 16.89 -18.97
CA LEU A 28 -11.96 15.52 -19.25
C LEU A 28 -11.46 14.52 -18.21
N ARG A 29 -10.19 14.60 -17.78
CA ARG A 29 -9.67 13.71 -16.73
C ARG A 29 -10.35 13.98 -15.39
N VAL A 30 -10.57 15.24 -15.05
CA VAL A 30 -11.32 15.68 -13.86
C VAL A 30 -12.74 15.11 -13.88
N ALA A 31 -13.47 15.31 -14.97
CA ALA A 31 -14.83 14.82 -15.13
C ALA A 31 -14.91 13.29 -15.04
N CYS A 32 -14.02 12.58 -15.74
CA CYS A 32 -13.94 11.12 -15.67
C CYS A 32 -13.67 10.63 -14.24
N ARG A 33 -12.70 11.22 -13.54
CA ARG A 33 -12.40 10.84 -12.15
C ARG A 33 -13.58 11.11 -11.23
N ARG A 34 -14.31 12.23 -11.42
CA ARG A 34 -15.52 12.54 -10.65
C ARG A 34 -16.62 11.51 -10.90
N MET A 35 -16.88 11.19 -12.17
CA MET A 35 -17.87 10.17 -12.55
C MET A 35 -17.54 8.80 -11.94
N LEU A 36 -16.27 8.42 -11.89
CA LEU A 36 -15.84 7.15 -11.26
C LEU A 36 -15.98 7.18 -9.74
N SER A 37 -15.80 8.34 -9.11
CA SER A 37 -16.03 8.49 -7.66
C SER A 37 -17.53 8.36 -7.33
N ASP A 38 -18.38 9.06 -8.08
CA ASP A 38 -19.83 9.05 -7.87
C ASP A 38 -20.48 7.72 -8.33
N HIS A 39 -19.89 7.06 -9.34
CA HIS A 39 -20.36 5.80 -9.93
C HIS A 39 -19.22 4.80 -10.15
N PRO A 40 -18.73 4.12 -9.10
CA PRO A 40 -17.60 3.18 -9.19
C PRO A 40 -17.80 2.03 -10.19
N SER A 41 -19.05 1.62 -10.44
CA SER A 41 -19.40 0.58 -11.43
C SER A 41 -19.00 0.93 -12.87
N LEU A 42 -18.70 2.20 -13.16
CA LEU A 42 -18.21 2.64 -14.48
C LEU A 42 -16.71 2.35 -14.68
N ALA A 43 -15.95 2.06 -13.62
CA ALA A 43 -14.52 1.78 -13.72
C ALA A 43 -14.20 0.59 -14.64
N PRO A 44 -14.83 -0.60 -14.49
CA PRO A 44 -14.60 -1.70 -15.43
C PRO A 44 -15.03 -1.35 -16.86
N VAL A 45 -16.10 -0.59 -17.05
CA VAL A 45 -16.56 -0.15 -18.37
C VAL A 45 -15.52 0.72 -19.06
N LEU A 46 -14.97 1.72 -18.36
CA LEU A 46 -13.91 2.57 -18.88
C LEU A 46 -12.66 1.74 -19.24
N ARG A 47 -12.24 0.84 -18.34
CA ARG A 47 -11.11 -0.05 -18.58
C ARG A 47 -11.32 -0.88 -19.84
N ASP A 48 -12.51 -1.46 -20.01
CA ASP A 48 -12.83 -2.30 -21.15
C ASP A 48 -12.86 -1.50 -22.45
N ILE A 49 -13.41 -0.27 -22.47
CA ILE A 49 -13.36 0.61 -23.65
C ILE A 49 -11.91 0.89 -24.05
N VAL A 50 -11.07 1.25 -23.09
CA VAL A 50 -9.63 1.50 -23.34
C VAL A 50 -8.94 0.22 -23.82
N HIS A 51 -9.20 -0.92 -23.19
CA HIS A 51 -8.65 -2.22 -23.59
C HIS A 51 -8.94 -2.53 -25.05
N HIS A 52 -10.20 -2.43 -25.48
CA HIS A 52 -10.60 -2.73 -26.86
C HIS A 52 -9.96 -1.76 -27.86
N SER A 53 -9.96 -0.46 -27.54
CA SER A 53 -9.32 0.57 -28.37
C SER A 53 -7.82 0.30 -28.53
N ARG A 54 -7.12 0.00 -27.43
CA ARG A 54 -5.68 -0.27 -27.44
C ARG A 54 -5.33 -1.56 -28.15
N ARG A 55 -6.12 -2.62 -27.96
CA ARG A 55 -5.92 -3.93 -28.59
C ARG A 55 -6.03 -3.86 -30.12
N ALA A 56 -6.86 -2.97 -30.66
CA ALA A 56 -7.00 -2.79 -32.11
C ALA A 56 -5.78 -2.14 -32.77
N SER A 57 -5.02 -1.34 -32.03
CA SER A 57 -3.81 -0.67 -32.54
C SER A 57 -2.60 -1.62 -32.53
N LEU A 58 -1.79 -1.62 -33.59
CA LEU A 58 -0.53 -2.39 -33.65
C LEU A 58 0.50 -1.88 -32.62
N VAL A 59 1.35 -2.80 -32.15
CA VAL A 59 2.50 -2.44 -31.32
C VAL A 59 3.62 -1.95 -32.23
N THR A 60 3.86 -0.65 -32.25
CA THR A 60 5.07 -0.07 -32.83
C THR A 60 6.16 -0.03 -31.76
N LEU A 61 7.28 -0.69 -32.05
CA LEU A 61 8.52 -0.60 -31.29
C LEU A 61 9.42 0.40 -32.04
N PRO A 62 9.73 1.56 -31.45
CA PRO A 62 10.64 2.52 -32.08
C PRO A 62 12.07 1.99 -32.07
N GLU A 63 12.90 2.51 -32.98
CA GLU A 63 14.34 2.26 -32.98
C GLU A 63 14.96 2.60 -31.62
N ILE A 64 15.98 1.84 -31.21
CA ILE A 64 16.65 2.02 -29.91
C ILE A 64 17.16 3.46 -29.77
N ASP A 65 17.77 4.01 -30.82
CA ASP A 65 18.34 5.36 -30.84
C ASP A 65 17.27 6.46 -30.73
N ALA A 66 15.99 6.17 -31.01
CA ALA A 66 14.91 7.13 -30.78
C ALA A 66 14.55 7.21 -29.28
N LEU A 67 14.63 6.09 -28.56
CA LEU A 67 14.40 6.05 -27.11
C LEU A 67 15.62 6.56 -26.34
N PHE A 68 16.80 6.09 -26.73
CA PHE A 68 18.08 6.39 -26.07
C PHE A 68 19.17 6.62 -27.12
N PRO A 69 19.24 7.83 -27.73
CA PRO A 69 20.34 8.19 -28.62
C PRO A 69 21.70 8.09 -27.93
N VAL A 70 21.71 8.41 -26.63
CA VAL A 70 22.78 8.14 -25.66
C VAL A 70 22.10 7.78 -24.33
N SER A 71 22.75 6.99 -23.47
CA SER A 71 22.21 6.57 -22.17
C SER A 71 22.17 7.67 -21.10
N ASN A 72 22.03 8.94 -21.52
CA ASN A 72 22.12 10.13 -20.68
C ASN A 72 21.01 11.16 -20.97
N THR A 73 20.14 10.93 -21.94
CA THR A 73 19.11 11.90 -22.37
C THR A 73 17.69 11.36 -22.19
N VAL A 74 16.74 12.29 -22.09
CA VAL A 74 15.30 11.99 -22.12
C VAL A 74 14.75 12.50 -23.45
N THR A 75 14.22 11.60 -24.28
CA THR A 75 13.60 11.96 -25.57
C THR A 75 12.08 12.06 -25.46
N ALA A 76 11.46 12.78 -26.40
CA ALA A 76 10.00 12.82 -26.50
C ALA A 76 9.41 11.43 -26.79
N ASP A 77 10.09 10.66 -27.64
CA ASP A 77 9.72 9.28 -27.95
C ASP A 77 9.76 8.38 -26.71
N LEU A 78 10.75 8.54 -25.82
CA LEU A 78 10.80 7.83 -24.54
C LEU A 78 9.57 8.16 -23.67
N LEU A 79 9.23 9.44 -23.52
CA LEU A 79 8.09 9.85 -22.70
C LEU A 79 6.76 9.32 -23.26
N GLN A 80 6.57 9.39 -24.58
CA GLN A 80 5.40 8.85 -25.26
C GLN A 80 5.34 7.32 -25.11
N TYR A 81 6.47 6.63 -25.30
CA TYR A 81 6.56 5.19 -25.16
C TYR A 81 6.20 4.70 -23.76
N LEU A 82 6.65 5.42 -22.72
CA LEU A 82 6.28 5.15 -21.33
C LEU A 82 4.78 5.36 -21.07
N GLN A 83 4.16 6.36 -21.71
CA GLN A 83 2.72 6.56 -21.63
C GLN A 83 1.96 5.39 -22.27
N ASP A 84 2.39 4.93 -23.45
CA ASP A 84 1.81 3.78 -24.13
C ASP A 84 1.93 2.49 -23.32
N PHE A 85 3.08 2.27 -22.72
CA PHE A 85 3.30 1.17 -21.78
C PHE A 85 2.31 1.22 -20.61
N ARG A 86 2.15 2.39 -19.96
CA ARG A 86 1.21 2.55 -18.84
C ARG A 86 -0.22 2.23 -19.25
N LEU A 87 -0.66 2.74 -20.41
CA LEU A 87 -2.00 2.46 -20.93
C LEU A 87 -2.23 0.98 -21.19
N ASP A 88 -1.23 0.27 -21.71
CA ASP A 88 -1.35 -1.15 -22.03
C ASP A 88 -1.54 -1.98 -20.75
N PHE A 89 -0.73 -1.79 -19.69
CA PHE A 89 -0.92 -2.59 -18.47
C PHE A 89 -2.14 -2.16 -17.65
N LEU A 90 -2.44 -0.85 -17.54
CA LEU A 90 -3.61 -0.35 -16.80
C LEU A 90 -4.94 -0.77 -17.45
N SER A 91 -4.92 -1.12 -18.74
CA SER A 91 -6.07 -1.70 -19.47
C SER A 91 -6.05 -3.24 -19.52
N GLY A 92 -5.12 -3.91 -18.83
CA GLY A 92 -5.05 -5.38 -18.75
C GLY A 92 -4.38 -6.08 -19.94
N LEU A 93 -3.70 -5.34 -20.84
CA LEU A 93 -2.94 -5.91 -21.95
C LEU A 93 -1.52 -6.34 -21.49
N TYR A 94 -1.43 -7.25 -20.52
CA TYR A 94 -0.19 -7.57 -19.80
C TYR A 94 0.95 -8.08 -20.70
N LEU A 95 0.68 -9.00 -21.63
CA LEU A 95 1.73 -9.50 -22.56
C LEU A 95 2.32 -8.39 -23.43
N ARG A 96 1.46 -7.50 -23.91
CA ARG A 96 1.88 -6.34 -24.70
C ARG A 96 2.67 -5.34 -23.86
N ALA A 97 2.27 -5.13 -22.60
CA ALA A 97 3.03 -4.31 -21.68
C ALA A 97 4.42 -4.90 -21.39
N LEU A 98 4.52 -6.21 -21.13
CA LEU A 98 5.80 -6.91 -20.94
C LEU A 98 6.70 -6.81 -22.17
N GLN A 99 6.15 -6.96 -23.38
CA GLN A 99 6.89 -6.78 -24.63
C GLN A 99 7.50 -5.36 -24.71
N ARG A 100 6.72 -4.32 -24.38
CA ARG A 100 7.22 -2.94 -24.37
C ARG A 100 8.31 -2.72 -23.33
N MET A 101 8.14 -3.28 -22.13
CA MET A 101 9.13 -3.15 -21.06
C MET A 101 10.43 -3.85 -21.41
N SER A 102 10.34 -5.07 -21.94
CA SER A 102 11.51 -5.83 -22.38
C SER A 102 12.28 -5.05 -23.43
N TRP A 103 11.59 -4.48 -24.41
CA TRP A 103 12.19 -3.63 -25.45
C TRP A 103 12.86 -2.38 -24.85
N LEU A 104 12.17 -1.64 -23.99
CA LEU A 104 12.70 -0.44 -23.33
C LEU A 104 13.97 -0.75 -22.53
N VAL A 105 13.95 -1.83 -21.74
CA VAL A 105 15.10 -2.22 -20.91
C VAL A 105 16.26 -2.67 -21.79
N ASN A 106 16.01 -3.43 -22.85
CA ASN A 106 17.04 -3.81 -23.82
C ASN A 106 17.63 -2.59 -24.55
N ALA A 107 16.80 -1.61 -24.90
CA ALA A 107 17.25 -0.35 -25.50
C ALA A 107 18.18 0.41 -24.54
N LEU A 108 17.86 0.46 -23.24
CA LEU A 108 18.71 1.05 -22.21
C LEU A 108 20.04 0.29 -22.07
N VAL A 109 20.02 -1.04 -22.03
CA VAL A 109 21.24 -1.88 -21.99
C VAL A 109 22.11 -1.60 -23.22
N THR A 110 21.52 -1.58 -24.41
CA THR A 110 22.23 -1.31 -25.67
C THR A 110 22.85 0.08 -25.66
N ALA A 111 22.12 1.10 -25.23
CA ALA A 111 22.63 2.46 -25.12
C ALA A 111 23.76 2.57 -24.08
N SER A 112 23.70 1.79 -22.99
CA SER A 112 24.73 1.80 -21.94
C SER A 112 26.08 1.21 -22.39
N HIS A 113 26.08 0.39 -23.44
CA HIS A 113 27.32 -0.13 -24.05
C HIS A 113 27.96 0.88 -25.02
N HIS A 114 27.16 1.76 -25.62
CA HIS A 114 27.61 2.79 -26.55
C HIS A 114 27.96 4.08 -25.78
N GLY A 115 29.04 4.00 -24.98
CA GLY A 115 29.57 5.10 -24.17
C GLY A 115 29.26 4.94 -22.68
N THR A 116 30.29 5.05 -21.83
CA THR A 116 30.10 5.07 -20.37
C THR A 116 29.55 6.43 -19.95
N HIS A 117 28.23 6.57 -19.98
CA HIS A 117 27.57 7.78 -19.50
C HIS A 117 26.71 7.44 -18.29
N GLU A 118 27.04 8.06 -17.16
CA GLU A 118 26.09 8.13 -16.05
C GLU A 118 24.80 8.81 -16.51
N PRO A 119 23.62 8.34 -16.09
CA PRO A 119 22.37 8.97 -16.45
C PRO A 119 22.31 10.36 -15.82
N SER A 120 21.86 11.33 -16.61
CA SER A 120 21.57 12.69 -16.18
C SER A 120 20.52 12.67 -15.08
N GLU A 121 20.46 13.75 -14.30
CA GLU A 121 19.46 13.87 -13.24
C GLU A 121 18.03 13.72 -13.77
N ASP A 122 17.74 14.23 -14.97
CA ASP A 122 16.42 14.09 -15.58
C ASP A 122 16.14 12.65 -16.02
N LEU A 123 17.14 11.96 -16.59
CA LEU A 123 17.01 10.54 -16.91
C LEU A 123 16.86 9.70 -15.63
N ARG A 124 17.57 10.02 -14.54
CA ARG A 124 17.41 9.35 -13.23
C ARG A 124 15.98 9.49 -12.71
N LYS A 125 15.36 10.67 -12.81
CA LYS A 125 13.93 10.85 -12.45
C LYS A 125 13.00 10.01 -13.31
N VAL A 126 13.24 9.94 -14.61
CA VAL A 126 12.47 9.09 -15.53
C VAL A 126 12.64 7.62 -15.16
N LEU A 127 13.86 7.16 -14.88
CA LEU A 127 14.13 5.77 -14.51
C LEU A 127 13.54 5.38 -13.15
N LYS A 128 13.49 6.28 -12.17
CA LYS A 128 12.73 6.08 -10.93
C LYS A 128 11.24 5.83 -11.23
N ARG A 129 10.68 6.53 -12.22
CA ARG A 129 9.32 6.26 -12.71
C ARG A 129 9.21 4.90 -13.37
N VAL A 130 10.12 4.57 -14.28
CA VAL A 130 10.17 3.27 -14.97
C VAL A 130 10.22 2.12 -13.96
N GLU A 131 11.06 2.22 -12.92
CA GLU A 131 11.16 1.20 -11.88
C GLU A 131 9.82 0.97 -11.17
N GLY A 132 9.18 2.04 -10.68
CA GLY A 132 7.89 1.93 -10.00
C GLY A 132 6.74 1.49 -10.91
N ASP A 133 6.76 1.92 -12.17
CA ASP A 133 5.83 1.50 -13.22
C ASP A 133 6.00 -0.01 -13.52
N ILE A 134 7.24 -0.54 -13.51
CA ILE A 134 7.51 -1.97 -13.63
C ILE A 134 6.99 -2.74 -12.42
N VAL A 135 7.31 -2.29 -11.21
CA VAL A 135 6.82 -2.91 -9.98
C VAL A 135 5.29 -3.01 -9.98
N GLN A 136 4.60 -1.93 -10.35
CA GLN A 136 3.13 -1.90 -10.39
C GLN A 136 2.54 -2.86 -11.45
N CYS A 137 3.12 -2.89 -12.66
CA CYS A 137 2.68 -3.82 -13.71
C CYS A 137 2.84 -5.28 -13.28
N ILE A 138 3.99 -5.64 -12.72
CA ILE A 138 4.25 -7.01 -12.26
C ILE A 138 3.36 -7.39 -11.08
N GLN A 139 3.07 -6.44 -10.19
CA GLN A 139 2.11 -6.66 -9.11
C GLN A 139 0.71 -6.95 -9.66
N ALA A 140 0.25 -6.18 -10.66
CA ALA A 140 -1.04 -6.46 -11.31
C ALA A 140 -1.06 -7.84 -11.99
N ILE A 141 0.05 -8.27 -12.60
CA ILE A 141 0.16 -9.64 -13.15
C ILE A 141 0.05 -10.69 -12.05
N LYS A 142 0.74 -10.54 -10.91
CA LYS A 142 0.63 -11.47 -9.78
C LYS A 142 -0.83 -11.60 -9.32
N GLU A 143 -1.53 -10.48 -9.15
CA GLU A 143 -2.93 -10.46 -8.70
C GLU A 143 -3.89 -11.14 -9.68
N ASN A 144 -3.63 -11.05 -10.99
CA ASN A 144 -4.49 -11.66 -12.00
C ASN A 144 -4.22 -13.15 -12.22
N TYR A 145 -3.01 -13.64 -11.94
CA TYR A 145 -2.57 -14.98 -12.35
C TYR A 145 -2.20 -15.92 -11.18
N ALA A 146 -1.87 -15.41 -9.98
CA ALA A 146 -1.35 -16.26 -8.89
C ALA A 146 -2.39 -17.23 -8.32
N ASP A 147 -3.66 -16.84 -8.34
CA ASP A 147 -4.79 -17.67 -7.89
C ASP A 147 -5.74 -18.01 -9.05
N ALA A 148 -5.26 -17.98 -10.30
CA ALA A 148 -6.05 -18.38 -11.46
C ALA A 148 -6.31 -19.90 -11.47
N GLU A 149 -7.46 -20.32 -12.00
CA GLU A 149 -7.80 -21.75 -12.12
C GLU A 149 -6.84 -22.49 -13.06
N GLU A 150 -6.47 -21.83 -14.15
CA GLU A 150 -5.54 -22.36 -15.15
C GLU A 150 -4.14 -21.81 -14.94
N PRO A 151 -3.09 -22.64 -15.11
CA PRO A 151 -1.72 -22.16 -15.06
C PRO A 151 -1.50 -21.11 -16.15
N PRO A 152 -0.70 -20.06 -15.89
CA PRO A 152 -0.49 -19.02 -16.88
C PRO A 152 0.19 -19.56 -18.15
N ALA A 153 -0.15 -18.98 -19.30
CA ALA A 153 0.37 -19.42 -20.59
C ALA A 153 1.91 -19.34 -20.67
N THR A 154 2.53 -20.24 -21.43
CA THR A 154 3.99 -20.26 -21.67
C THR A 154 4.51 -18.93 -22.22
N SER A 155 3.72 -18.24 -23.05
CA SER A 155 4.07 -16.90 -23.56
C SER A 155 4.26 -15.86 -22.45
N LEU A 156 3.52 -15.98 -21.35
CA LEU A 156 3.70 -15.11 -20.17
C LEU A 156 4.99 -15.46 -19.43
N GLN A 157 5.27 -16.76 -19.28
CA GLN A 157 6.51 -17.25 -18.68
C GLN A 157 7.73 -16.72 -19.43
N ASP A 158 7.72 -16.84 -20.75
CA ASP A 158 8.83 -16.39 -21.61
C ASP A 158 9.01 -14.87 -21.54
N ALA A 159 7.91 -14.10 -21.59
CA ALA A 159 7.97 -12.64 -21.51
C ALA A 159 8.50 -12.12 -20.16
N ILE A 160 8.12 -12.75 -19.05
CA ILE A 160 8.64 -12.40 -17.71
C ILE A 160 10.13 -12.77 -17.60
N ARG A 161 10.53 -13.94 -18.11
CA ARG A 161 11.92 -14.39 -18.15
C ARG A 161 12.80 -13.45 -18.99
N GLU A 162 12.31 -13.02 -20.14
CA GLU A 162 13.00 -12.08 -21.02
C GLU A 162 13.21 -10.73 -20.32
N LEU A 163 12.15 -10.17 -19.73
CA LEU A 163 12.24 -8.92 -18.97
C LEU A 163 13.25 -9.02 -17.82
N TRP A 164 13.23 -10.13 -17.07
CA TRP A 164 14.20 -10.37 -16.00
C TRP A 164 15.64 -10.43 -16.53
N THR A 165 15.86 -11.08 -17.67
CA THR A 165 17.18 -11.21 -18.31
C THR A 165 17.72 -9.84 -18.69
N ASN A 166 16.88 -9.02 -19.32
CA ASN A 166 17.24 -7.66 -19.71
C ASN A 166 17.51 -6.77 -18.49
N LEU A 167 16.66 -6.83 -17.45
CA LEU A 167 16.88 -6.09 -16.20
C LEU A 167 18.16 -6.51 -15.47
N SER A 168 18.56 -7.78 -15.60
CA SER A 168 19.79 -8.30 -14.99
C SER A 168 21.05 -7.81 -15.73
N ALA A 169 20.92 -7.41 -17.00
CA ALA A 169 21.99 -6.81 -17.78
C ALA A 169 22.10 -5.28 -17.60
N VAL A 170 21.13 -4.62 -16.94
CA VAL A 170 21.18 -3.18 -16.69
C VAL A 170 22.26 -2.85 -15.64
N PRO A 171 23.20 -1.93 -15.93
CA PRO A 171 24.17 -1.48 -14.94
C PRO A 171 23.51 -0.83 -13.72
N GLU A 172 24.04 -1.09 -12.52
CA GLU A 172 23.40 -0.68 -11.26
C GLU A 172 23.18 0.83 -11.11
N LEU A 173 24.00 1.64 -11.80
CA LEU A 173 23.91 3.10 -11.79
C LEU A 173 22.61 3.65 -12.41
N PHE A 174 21.87 2.83 -13.16
CA PHE A 174 20.56 3.17 -13.74
C PHE A 174 19.38 2.89 -12.81
N GLY A 175 19.59 2.20 -11.67
CA GLY A 175 18.62 2.16 -10.58
C GLY A 175 17.34 1.36 -10.84
N LEU A 176 17.42 0.16 -11.44
CA LEU A 176 16.26 -0.73 -11.72
C LEU A 176 16.26 -2.02 -10.88
N GLN A 177 16.93 -2.03 -9.72
CA GLN A 177 17.11 -3.22 -8.88
C GLN A 177 15.79 -3.72 -8.26
N ARG A 178 14.87 -2.82 -7.92
CA ARG A 178 13.56 -3.18 -7.36
C ARG A 178 12.71 -3.89 -8.40
N ALA A 179 12.67 -3.32 -9.60
CA ALA A 179 12.01 -3.94 -10.76
C ALA A 179 12.56 -5.34 -11.01
N ARG A 180 13.89 -5.52 -11.04
CA ARG A 180 14.53 -6.84 -11.19
C ARG A 180 14.09 -7.84 -10.12
N SER A 181 14.04 -7.41 -8.86
CA SER A 181 13.65 -8.26 -7.72
C SER A 181 12.18 -8.66 -7.78
N GLN A 182 11.29 -7.71 -8.09
CA GLN A 182 9.85 -7.96 -8.24
C GLN A 182 9.54 -8.90 -9.42
N VAL A 183 10.21 -8.73 -10.57
CA VAL A 183 10.04 -9.63 -11.73
C VAL A 183 10.47 -11.06 -11.38
N ARG A 184 11.59 -11.22 -10.65
CA ARG A 184 12.06 -12.54 -10.20
C ARG A 184 11.06 -13.20 -9.24
N ASP A 185 10.53 -12.45 -8.28
CA ASP A 185 9.51 -12.93 -7.34
C ASP A 185 8.25 -13.40 -8.08
N ALA A 186 7.74 -12.59 -9.02
CA ALA A 186 6.58 -12.97 -9.82
C ALA A 186 6.83 -14.22 -10.65
N PHE A 187 8.02 -14.36 -11.24
CA PHE A 187 8.36 -15.57 -11.99
C PHE A 187 8.30 -16.82 -11.11
N LEU A 188 8.92 -16.80 -9.93
CA LEU A 188 8.95 -17.94 -9.01
C LEU A 188 7.56 -18.26 -8.43
N LEU A 189 6.74 -17.24 -8.19
CA LEU A 189 5.37 -17.42 -7.72
C LEU A 189 4.49 -18.09 -8.79
N LEU A 190 4.53 -17.59 -10.02
CA LEU A 190 3.65 -18.04 -11.10
C LEU A 190 4.13 -19.34 -11.76
N PHE A 191 5.44 -19.62 -11.71
CA PHE A 191 6.08 -20.76 -12.35
C PHE A 191 7.01 -21.50 -11.38
N PRO A 192 6.48 -22.16 -10.33
CA PRO A 192 7.29 -22.78 -9.27
C PRO A 192 8.20 -23.93 -9.74
N LYS A 193 7.94 -24.49 -10.94
CA LYS A 193 8.80 -25.49 -11.59
C LYS A 193 9.82 -24.88 -12.57
N GLY A 194 9.72 -23.58 -12.83
CA GLY A 194 10.61 -22.87 -13.73
C GLY A 194 11.91 -22.50 -13.03
N ASP A 195 13.01 -22.52 -13.77
CA ASP A 195 14.30 -22.03 -13.29
C ASP A 195 14.52 -20.59 -13.74
N ILE A 196 15.01 -19.73 -12.83
CA ILE A 196 15.45 -18.37 -13.12
C ILE A 196 16.77 -18.13 -12.39
N PRO A 197 17.88 -17.87 -13.12
CA PRO A 197 19.20 -17.80 -12.52
C PRO A 197 19.36 -16.55 -11.64
N GLY A 198 20.54 -16.40 -11.04
CA GLY A 198 20.88 -15.22 -10.24
C GLY A 198 20.81 -15.47 -8.73
N PRO A 199 21.46 -14.59 -7.95
CA PRO A 199 21.56 -14.77 -6.51
C PRO A 199 20.20 -14.69 -5.84
N HIS A 200 20.10 -15.33 -4.67
CA HIS A 200 18.92 -15.18 -3.82
C HIS A 200 18.69 -13.68 -3.53
N PRO A 201 17.45 -13.17 -3.49
CA PRO A 201 17.16 -11.76 -3.26
C PRO A 201 17.74 -11.22 -1.94
N TRP A 202 18.05 -12.09 -0.98
CA TRP A 202 18.67 -11.72 0.30
C TRP A 202 20.20 -11.67 0.27
N ASN A 203 20.84 -11.99 -0.86
CA ASN A 203 22.28 -11.80 -1.04
C ASN A 203 22.55 -10.32 -1.33
N VAL A 204 22.53 -9.53 -0.27
CA VAL A 204 22.68 -8.07 -0.29
C VAL A 204 23.94 -7.65 0.46
N GLU A 205 24.49 -6.49 0.07
CA GLU A 205 25.56 -5.85 0.82
C GLU A 205 25.09 -5.53 2.25
N LYS A 206 26.02 -5.64 3.20
CA LYS A 206 25.73 -5.41 4.62
C LYS A 206 26.09 -3.99 5.00
N TRP A 207 25.24 -3.34 5.79
CA TRP A 207 25.55 -2.07 6.42
C TRP A 207 26.52 -2.27 7.59
N GLU A 208 27.58 -1.47 7.60
CA GLU A 208 28.48 -1.35 8.75
C GLU A 208 27.94 -0.27 9.69
N LEU A 209 27.34 -0.69 10.81
CA LEU A 209 26.71 0.19 11.79
C LEU A 209 27.20 -0.14 13.20
N LYS A 210 27.45 0.90 14.00
CA LYS A 210 27.68 0.77 15.44
C LYS A 210 26.33 0.77 16.16
N VAL A 211 25.84 -0.42 16.51
CA VAL A 211 24.53 -0.62 17.13
C VAL A 211 24.39 0.15 18.46
N ASP A 212 25.50 0.37 19.17
CA ASP A 212 25.55 1.09 20.45
C ASP A 212 25.15 2.58 20.34
N GLU A 213 25.08 3.13 19.12
CA GLU A 213 24.68 4.52 18.85
C GLU A 213 23.15 4.68 18.67
N ILE A 214 22.39 3.57 18.58
CA ILE A 214 20.93 3.57 18.38
C ILE A 214 20.24 3.44 19.75
N GLY A 215 20.18 4.54 20.50
CA GLY A 215 19.67 4.57 21.88
C GLY A 215 18.17 4.85 22.06
N THR A 216 17.48 5.32 21.02
CA THR A 216 16.05 5.67 21.13
C THR A 216 15.19 4.41 21.01
N THR A 217 14.30 4.19 21.99
CA THR A 217 13.31 3.11 21.94
C THR A 217 11.91 3.69 21.93
N ILE A 218 11.11 3.27 20.95
CA ILE A 218 9.67 3.57 20.91
C ILE A 218 8.99 2.71 21.98
N PRO A 219 8.13 3.27 22.86
CA PRO A 219 7.41 2.47 23.86
C PRO A 219 6.64 1.32 23.21
N THR A 220 6.56 0.18 23.90
CA THR A 220 5.85 -1.01 23.42
C THR A 220 4.66 -1.37 24.31
N VAL A 221 3.73 -2.15 23.75
CA VAL A 221 2.64 -2.82 24.46
C VAL A 221 2.65 -4.29 24.07
N SER A 222 2.59 -5.19 25.06
CA SER A 222 2.59 -6.63 24.79
C SER A 222 1.23 -7.09 24.23
N LEU A 223 1.26 -7.67 23.03
CA LEU A 223 0.12 -8.28 22.33
C LEU A 223 0.43 -9.76 22.08
N GLY A 224 -0.05 -10.62 23.00
CA GLY A 224 0.33 -12.04 22.98
C GLY A 224 1.86 -12.19 23.03
N PRO A 225 2.50 -12.82 22.03
CA PRO A 225 3.95 -13.03 22.04
C PRO A 225 4.75 -11.84 21.44
N ILE A 226 4.10 -10.73 21.09
CA ILE A 226 4.70 -9.59 20.38
C ILE A 226 4.76 -8.37 21.30
N ASP A 227 5.94 -7.78 21.46
CA ASP A 227 6.08 -6.44 22.04
C ASP A 227 5.85 -5.41 20.94
N MET A 228 4.59 -5.02 20.76
CA MET A 228 4.14 -4.15 19.68
C MET A 228 4.59 -2.72 19.93
N PRO A 229 5.40 -2.09 19.04
CA PRO A 229 5.76 -0.70 19.21
C PRO A 229 4.54 0.20 19.01
N ARG A 230 4.45 1.25 19.84
CA ARG A 230 3.35 2.22 19.82
C ARG A 230 3.30 3.05 18.53
N LEU A 231 4.41 3.14 17.79
CA LEU A 231 4.46 3.62 16.41
C LEU A 231 5.12 2.60 15.50
N SER A 232 4.55 2.42 14.31
CA SER A 232 5.07 1.51 13.28
C SER A 232 5.16 2.21 11.94
N ILE A 233 6.05 1.78 11.04
CA ILE A 233 6.20 2.36 9.71
C ILE A 233 5.24 1.65 8.75
N GLY A 234 4.39 2.38 8.04
CA GLY A 234 3.60 1.81 6.94
C GLY A 234 4.31 1.97 5.58
N LEU A 235 4.30 0.91 4.78
CA LEU A 235 4.96 0.87 3.46
C LEU A 235 3.99 0.90 2.26
N TRP A 236 2.73 1.30 2.47
CA TRP A 236 1.71 1.31 1.41
C TRP A 236 2.05 2.22 0.23
N GLN A 237 2.91 3.23 0.43
CA GLN A 237 3.36 4.15 -0.61
C GLN A 237 4.20 3.46 -1.69
N LEU A 238 4.72 2.26 -1.43
CA LEU A 238 5.43 1.45 -2.43
C LEU A 238 4.49 0.73 -3.41
N SER A 239 3.18 0.75 -3.17
CA SER A 239 2.18 0.09 -4.04
C SER A 239 2.03 0.73 -5.43
N SER A 240 2.34 2.02 -5.58
CA SER A 240 2.26 2.70 -6.88
C SER A 240 3.10 3.98 -6.90
N PRO A 241 3.65 4.34 -8.08
CA PRO A 241 4.19 5.68 -8.34
C PRO A 241 3.28 6.85 -7.99
N ALA A 242 1.97 6.63 -7.83
CA ALA A 242 1.00 7.66 -7.44
C ALA A 242 1.24 8.26 -6.03
N TRP A 243 2.01 7.60 -5.17
CA TRP A 243 2.42 8.14 -3.86
C TRP A 243 3.82 8.78 -3.85
N GLY A 244 4.53 8.71 -4.97
CA GLY A 244 5.95 9.06 -5.08
C GLY A 244 6.78 7.88 -5.58
N MET A 245 8.04 8.16 -5.90
CA MET A 245 8.95 7.20 -6.49
C MET A 245 10.34 7.42 -5.92
N ALA A 246 11.02 6.34 -5.60
CA ALA A 246 12.36 6.34 -5.05
C ALA A 246 13.08 5.08 -5.50
N SER A 247 14.38 5.19 -5.76
CA SER A 247 15.20 4.03 -6.09
C SER A 247 15.53 3.22 -4.83
N ALA A 248 16.02 1.99 -4.96
CA ALA A 248 16.56 1.23 -3.83
C ALA A 248 17.61 2.05 -3.03
N LYS A 249 18.48 2.78 -3.74
CA LYS A 249 19.53 3.63 -3.14
C LYS A 249 19.00 4.81 -2.33
N ASP A 250 17.77 5.25 -2.59
CA ASP A 250 17.12 6.31 -1.80
C ASP A 250 16.28 5.72 -0.64
N ILE A 251 15.71 4.53 -0.86
CA ILE A 251 14.82 3.85 0.10
C ILE A 251 15.60 3.28 1.29
N GLU A 252 16.71 2.58 1.04
CA GLU A 252 17.47 1.90 2.10
C GLU A 252 18.02 2.88 3.15
N PRO A 253 18.67 4.00 2.80
CA PRO A 253 19.08 5.00 3.79
C PRO A 253 17.90 5.60 4.55
N SER A 254 16.74 5.75 3.91
CA SER A 254 15.53 6.26 4.58
C SER A 254 14.98 5.26 5.60
N LEU A 255 15.05 3.95 5.31
CA LEU A 255 14.69 2.91 6.27
C LEU A 255 15.69 2.87 7.43
N LEU A 256 16.98 3.03 7.13
CA LEU A 256 18.02 3.10 8.14
C LEU A 256 17.86 4.31 9.07
N ASP A 257 17.51 5.48 8.53
CA ASP A 257 17.15 6.68 9.30
C ASP A 257 15.99 6.39 10.28
N LEU A 258 14.94 5.70 9.83
CA LEU A 258 13.84 5.35 10.74
C LEU A 258 14.29 4.37 11.83
N VAL A 259 15.15 3.41 11.50
CA VAL A 259 15.71 2.48 12.47
C VAL A 259 16.62 3.19 13.48
N SER A 260 17.40 4.19 13.07
CA SER A 260 18.22 4.99 14.00
C SER A 260 17.36 5.78 15.00
N HIS A 261 16.13 6.14 14.61
CA HIS A 261 15.14 6.79 15.46
C HIS A 261 14.33 5.81 16.36
N GLY A 262 14.63 4.51 16.33
CA GLY A 262 13.97 3.54 17.19
C GLY A 262 12.75 2.85 16.58
N PHE A 263 12.41 3.12 15.31
CA PHE A 263 11.38 2.34 14.63
C PHE A 263 11.88 0.91 14.41
N ARG A 264 11.03 -0.06 14.78
CA ARG A 264 11.37 -1.49 14.72
C ARG A 264 10.35 -2.34 13.97
N MET A 265 9.18 -1.80 13.63
CA MET A 265 8.16 -2.54 12.89
C MET A 265 7.83 -1.86 11.56
N ALA A 266 7.77 -2.66 10.50
CA ALA A 266 7.19 -2.27 9.21
C ALA A 266 5.87 -3.01 8.97
N ASP A 267 4.83 -2.25 8.63
CA ASP A 267 3.53 -2.71 8.15
C ASP A 267 3.50 -2.73 6.61
N MET A 268 3.21 -3.90 6.06
CA MET A 268 3.26 -4.21 4.63
C MET A 268 1.99 -4.94 4.18
N ALA A 269 1.92 -5.28 2.89
CA ALA A 269 0.91 -6.18 2.35
C ALA A 269 1.43 -6.87 1.09
N ASP A 270 0.85 -8.03 0.79
CA ASP A 270 1.02 -8.77 -0.46
C ASP A 270 0.75 -7.97 -1.76
N HIS A 271 -0.11 -6.96 -1.68
CA HIS A 271 -0.47 -6.08 -2.78
C HIS A 271 0.25 -4.72 -2.75
N TYR A 272 1.19 -4.50 -1.83
CA TYR A 272 1.98 -3.26 -1.77
C TYR A 272 3.22 -3.32 -2.68
N GLY A 273 3.01 -3.66 -3.96
CA GLY A 273 4.08 -3.76 -4.94
C GLY A 273 5.20 -4.69 -4.47
N ASP A 274 6.38 -4.13 -4.25
CA ASP A 274 7.59 -4.83 -3.82
C ASP A 274 7.94 -4.61 -2.33
N ALA A 275 7.02 -4.05 -1.53
CA ALA A 275 7.29 -3.69 -0.13
C ALA A 275 7.85 -4.84 0.72
N GLU A 276 7.27 -6.05 0.59
CA GLU A 276 7.75 -7.23 1.33
C GLU A 276 9.20 -7.59 0.96
N ILE A 277 9.55 -7.47 -0.33
CA ILE A 277 10.89 -7.77 -0.86
C ILE A 277 11.89 -6.71 -0.42
N VAL A 278 11.55 -5.42 -0.56
CA VAL A 278 12.36 -4.28 -0.14
C VAL A 278 12.68 -4.38 1.35
N PHE A 279 11.67 -4.63 2.18
CA PHE A 279 11.88 -4.82 3.61
C PHE A 279 12.73 -6.06 3.89
N GLY A 280 12.46 -7.19 3.22
CA GLY A 280 13.22 -8.44 3.34
C GLY A 280 14.70 -8.27 2.99
N GLN A 281 15.01 -7.50 1.95
CA GLN A 281 16.37 -7.11 1.58
C GLN A 281 17.00 -6.21 2.64
N PHE A 282 16.30 -5.15 3.03
CA PHE A 282 16.78 -4.19 4.03
C PHE A 282 17.11 -4.88 5.35
N ARG A 283 16.22 -5.70 5.92
CA ARG A 283 16.51 -6.41 7.19
C ARG A 283 17.73 -7.33 7.09
N HIS A 284 17.96 -7.93 5.93
CA HIS A 284 19.12 -8.80 5.71
C HIS A 284 20.39 -7.96 5.56
N SER A 285 20.30 -6.73 5.06
CA SER A 285 21.44 -5.81 5.02
C SER A 285 21.88 -5.32 6.42
N LEU A 286 21.02 -5.41 7.44
CA LEU A 286 21.34 -4.96 8.80
C LEU A 286 22.30 -5.91 9.56
N PRO A 287 23.06 -5.38 10.54
CA PRO A 287 23.76 -6.21 11.52
C PRO A 287 22.82 -7.19 12.23
N LYS A 288 23.33 -8.38 12.56
CA LYS A 288 22.52 -9.48 13.13
C LYS A 288 21.71 -9.07 14.36
N GLU A 289 22.30 -8.30 15.27
CA GLU A 289 21.61 -7.87 16.49
C GLU A 289 20.50 -6.86 16.24
N LEU A 290 20.61 -6.03 15.20
CA LEU A 290 19.56 -5.09 14.83
C LEU A 290 18.46 -5.79 14.03
N ASN A 291 18.81 -6.69 13.12
CA ASN A 291 17.84 -7.52 12.38
C ASN A 291 16.92 -8.31 13.32
N LYS A 292 17.46 -8.89 14.41
CA LYS A 292 16.66 -9.58 15.45
C LYS A 292 15.63 -8.69 16.16
N GLN A 293 15.86 -7.37 16.19
CA GLN A 293 14.93 -6.41 16.79
C GLN A 293 13.85 -5.95 15.81
N MET A 294 14.03 -6.21 14.50
CA MET A 294 13.05 -5.82 13.50
C MET A 294 11.85 -6.78 13.52
N LEU A 295 10.67 -6.21 13.68
CA LEU A 295 9.38 -6.88 13.62
C LEU A 295 8.78 -6.76 12.22
N THR A 296 8.30 -7.89 11.72
CA THR A 296 7.70 -8.06 10.41
C THR A 296 6.19 -8.16 10.53
N CYS A 297 5.48 -7.18 9.98
CA CYS A 297 4.03 -7.18 9.96
C CYS A 297 3.55 -7.08 8.50
N THR A 298 3.04 -8.17 7.94
CA THR A 298 2.50 -8.18 6.57
C THR A 298 1.05 -8.65 6.53
N LYS A 299 0.44 -8.61 5.35
CA LYS A 299 -0.97 -8.97 5.14
C LYS A 299 -1.11 -10.11 4.15
N TRP A 300 -2.11 -10.95 4.41
CA TRP A 300 -2.74 -11.78 3.39
C TRP A 300 -4.14 -11.25 3.12
N CYS A 301 -4.31 -10.59 1.98
CA CYS A 301 -5.58 -10.03 1.53
C CYS A 301 -6.22 -10.97 0.51
N VAL A 302 -7.38 -11.54 0.86
CA VAL A 302 -8.13 -12.41 -0.04
C VAL A 302 -9.27 -11.64 -0.67
N PHE A 303 -9.07 -11.24 -1.93
CA PHE A 303 -10.04 -10.49 -2.73
C PHE A 303 -11.04 -11.38 -3.46
N ALA A 304 -10.66 -12.62 -3.79
CA ALA A 304 -11.50 -13.59 -4.47
C ALA A 304 -11.63 -14.87 -3.64
N ALA A 305 -12.80 -15.51 -3.74
CA ALA A 305 -13.06 -16.77 -3.08
C ALA A 305 -12.06 -17.85 -3.56
N PRO A 306 -11.50 -18.68 -2.66
CA PRO A 306 -10.65 -19.77 -3.08
C PRO A 306 -11.45 -20.82 -3.87
N HIS A 307 -10.82 -21.43 -4.87
CA HIS A 307 -11.44 -22.43 -5.76
C HIS A 307 -11.84 -23.72 -5.03
N GLY A 308 -11.22 -24.01 -3.88
CA GLY A 308 -11.46 -25.21 -3.09
C GLY A 308 -11.62 -24.94 -1.59
N ALA A 309 -11.66 -26.02 -0.82
CA ALA A 309 -11.60 -25.96 0.63
C ALA A 309 -10.22 -25.43 1.09
N PRO A 310 -10.17 -24.51 2.07
CA PRO A 310 -8.92 -23.92 2.53
C PRO A 310 -8.16 -24.89 3.45
N THR A 311 -7.45 -25.86 2.87
CA THR A 311 -6.70 -26.85 3.66
C THR A 311 -5.52 -26.22 4.43
N SER A 312 -5.01 -26.93 5.44
CA SER A 312 -3.83 -26.52 6.20
C SER A 312 -2.61 -26.27 5.32
N GLU A 313 -2.39 -27.12 4.31
CA GLU A 313 -1.23 -27.05 3.41
C GLU A 313 -1.33 -25.83 2.49
N TRP A 314 -2.53 -25.53 1.99
CA TRP A 314 -2.77 -24.35 1.17
C TRP A 314 -2.61 -23.06 1.99
N VAL A 315 -3.18 -23.01 3.19
CA VAL A 315 -2.98 -21.86 4.09
C VAL A 315 -1.49 -21.69 4.41
N ALA A 316 -0.78 -22.76 4.73
CA ALA A 316 0.66 -22.71 5.00
C ALA A 316 1.47 -22.24 3.79
N SER A 317 1.12 -22.61 2.56
CA SER A 317 1.80 -22.13 1.36
C SER A 317 1.61 -20.62 1.18
N LYS A 318 0.41 -20.08 1.46
CA LYS A 318 0.16 -18.63 1.41
C LYS A 318 0.93 -17.87 2.47
N VAL A 319 1.14 -18.45 3.66
CA VAL A 319 2.05 -17.87 4.66
C VAL A 319 3.50 -17.91 4.18
N ASP A 320 3.94 -19.03 3.59
CA ASP A 320 5.32 -19.21 3.15
C ASP A 320 5.74 -18.29 2.00
N GLU A 321 4.83 -17.98 1.06
CA GLU A 321 5.02 -16.96 0.02
C GLU A 321 5.50 -15.63 0.62
N ARG A 322 4.78 -15.14 1.64
CA ARG A 322 5.04 -13.86 2.31
C ARG A 322 6.28 -13.95 3.20
N ARG A 323 6.42 -15.06 3.94
CA ARG A 323 7.60 -15.37 4.76
C ARG A 323 8.87 -15.26 3.92
N THR A 324 8.86 -15.80 2.72
CA THR A 324 10.00 -15.76 1.80
C THR A 324 10.31 -14.33 1.36
N ARG A 325 9.31 -13.52 0.99
CA ARG A 325 9.57 -12.11 0.64
C ARG A 325 10.12 -11.32 1.83
N CYS A 326 9.53 -11.49 3.01
CA CYS A 326 9.89 -10.77 4.24
C CYS A 326 11.17 -11.28 4.94
N GLY A 327 11.98 -12.12 4.28
CA GLY A 327 13.31 -12.51 4.77
C GLY A 327 13.36 -13.72 5.69
N GLY A 328 12.35 -14.59 5.67
CA GLY A 328 12.42 -15.95 6.20
C GLY A 328 11.60 -16.24 7.46
N TYR A 329 10.99 -15.24 8.09
CA TYR A 329 10.01 -15.42 9.18
C TYR A 329 9.04 -14.24 9.24
N LEU A 330 7.87 -14.47 9.85
CA LEU A 330 6.83 -13.45 10.09
C LEU A 330 6.55 -13.30 11.59
N ASP A 331 6.57 -12.08 12.12
CA ASP A 331 6.17 -11.79 13.49
C ASP A 331 4.65 -11.68 13.58
N VAL A 332 4.05 -10.94 12.66
CA VAL A 332 2.61 -10.77 12.55
C VAL A 332 2.16 -10.94 11.10
N LEU A 333 1.24 -11.88 10.87
CA LEU A 333 0.48 -11.95 9.63
C LEU A 333 -0.95 -11.46 9.89
N GLN A 334 -1.35 -10.41 9.19
CA GLN A 334 -2.69 -9.83 9.26
C GLN A 334 -3.56 -10.37 8.14
N PHE A 335 -4.72 -10.91 8.47
CA PHE A 335 -5.62 -11.52 7.49
C PHE A 335 -6.75 -10.57 7.10
N HIS A 336 -6.99 -10.42 5.80
CA HIS A 336 -8.14 -9.70 5.23
C HIS A 336 -8.97 -10.64 4.36
N TRP A 337 -10.28 -10.45 4.42
CA TRP A 337 -11.26 -11.22 3.66
C TRP A 337 -12.31 -10.31 3.04
N GLN A 338 -12.48 -10.43 1.73
CA GLN A 338 -13.35 -9.55 0.96
C GLN A 338 -14.85 -9.91 1.07
N ASN A 339 -15.21 -11.19 0.95
CA ASN A 339 -16.62 -11.59 0.83
C ASN A 339 -17.17 -12.24 2.11
N TYR A 340 -17.86 -11.45 2.94
CA TYR A 340 -18.45 -11.96 4.18
C TYR A 340 -19.62 -12.92 4.04
N ALA A 341 -20.22 -13.05 2.85
CA ALA A 341 -21.20 -14.10 2.61
C ALA A 341 -20.55 -15.50 2.61
N ASP A 342 -19.25 -15.57 2.34
CA ASP A 342 -18.46 -16.78 2.42
C ASP A 342 -17.78 -16.90 3.78
N LYS A 343 -18.23 -17.88 4.58
CA LYS A 343 -17.73 -18.12 5.95
C LYS A 343 -16.41 -18.89 6.03
N ARG A 344 -15.79 -19.24 4.89
CA ARG A 344 -14.49 -19.95 4.87
C ARG A 344 -13.35 -19.18 5.53
N TYR A 345 -13.48 -17.87 5.78
CA TYR A 345 -12.52 -17.13 6.62
C TYR A 345 -12.36 -17.72 8.03
N LEU A 346 -13.39 -18.33 8.61
CA LEU A 346 -13.30 -18.97 9.93
C LEU A 346 -12.35 -20.16 9.89
N GLU A 347 -12.43 -20.99 8.84
CA GLU A 347 -11.55 -22.14 8.63
C GLU A 347 -10.11 -21.69 8.33
N ILE A 348 -9.94 -20.64 7.53
CA ILE A 348 -8.62 -20.07 7.23
C ILE A 348 -7.96 -19.54 8.51
N VAL A 349 -8.66 -18.71 9.29
CA VAL A 349 -8.12 -18.17 10.55
C VAL A 349 -7.79 -19.32 11.52
N ARG A 350 -8.62 -20.37 11.57
CA ARG A 350 -8.29 -21.59 12.33
C ARG A 350 -6.93 -22.15 11.87
N HIS A 351 -6.73 -22.39 10.58
CA HIS A 351 -5.45 -22.90 10.08
C HIS A 351 -4.26 -21.96 10.35
N LEU A 352 -4.46 -20.64 10.26
CA LEU A 352 -3.43 -19.65 10.58
C LEU A 352 -3.01 -19.71 12.06
N ILE A 353 -3.98 -19.81 12.98
CA ILE A 353 -3.71 -19.98 14.41
C ILE A 353 -3.04 -21.32 14.71
N ALA A 354 -3.49 -22.40 14.08
CA ALA A 354 -2.85 -23.71 14.24
C ALA A 354 -1.37 -23.66 13.82
N LEU A 355 -1.08 -23.01 12.68
CA LEU A 355 0.28 -22.85 12.16
C LEU A 355 1.16 -22.00 13.09
N SER A 356 0.65 -20.89 13.63
CA SER A 356 1.45 -20.04 14.54
C SER A 356 1.81 -20.76 15.83
N ARG A 357 0.94 -21.66 16.30
CA ARG A 357 1.19 -22.51 17.48
C ARG A 357 2.18 -23.63 17.18
N SER A 358 2.02 -24.34 16.07
CA SER A 358 2.87 -25.49 15.74
C SER A 358 4.23 -25.09 15.18
N ALA A 359 4.32 -23.92 14.54
CA ALA A 359 5.51 -23.41 13.86
C ALA A 359 5.69 -21.90 14.07
N PRO A 360 5.92 -21.43 15.31
CA PRO A 360 6.11 -20.01 15.61
C PRO A 360 7.35 -19.38 14.93
N HIS A 361 8.27 -20.20 14.43
CA HIS A 361 9.41 -19.76 13.61
C HIS A 361 9.03 -19.44 12.15
N VAL A 362 7.85 -19.87 11.70
CA VAL A 362 7.27 -19.52 10.39
C VAL A 362 6.46 -18.25 10.51
N VAL A 363 5.49 -18.25 11.44
CA VAL A 363 4.64 -17.09 11.77
C VAL A 363 4.35 -17.09 13.26
N LYS A 364 4.62 -15.98 13.95
CA LYS A 364 4.55 -15.92 15.42
C LYS A 364 3.17 -15.53 15.95
N ALA A 365 2.48 -14.61 15.29
CA ALA A 365 1.15 -14.15 15.68
C ALA A 365 0.26 -13.82 14.46
N ILE A 366 -1.06 -13.88 14.68
CA ILE A 366 -2.06 -13.57 13.65
C ILE A 366 -2.85 -12.34 14.08
N GLY A 367 -3.02 -11.40 13.16
CA GLY A 367 -3.94 -10.26 13.29
C GLY A 367 -5.02 -10.31 12.21
N LEU A 368 -6.01 -9.44 12.32
CA LEU A 368 -7.00 -9.14 11.29
C LEU A 368 -6.68 -7.78 10.67
N VAL A 369 -7.18 -7.52 9.46
CA VAL A 369 -7.17 -6.18 8.88
C VAL A 369 -8.47 -5.89 8.15
N ASN A 370 -9.04 -4.74 8.49
CA ASN A 370 -10.32 -4.23 7.99
C ASN A 370 -11.47 -5.19 8.22
N PHE A 371 -11.46 -5.96 9.31
CA PHE A 371 -12.65 -6.69 9.74
C PHE A 371 -13.62 -5.78 10.49
N ASP A 372 -14.92 -5.90 10.22
CA ASP A 372 -15.95 -5.21 11.02
C ASP A 372 -16.08 -5.82 12.42
N ALA A 373 -16.83 -5.15 13.31
CA ALA A 373 -16.96 -5.60 14.69
C ALA A 373 -17.71 -6.93 14.80
N GLU A 374 -18.73 -7.16 13.98
CA GLU A 374 -19.52 -8.40 13.99
C GLU A 374 -18.67 -9.61 13.62
N ARG A 375 -17.88 -9.52 12.56
CA ARG A 375 -17.01 -10.59 12.06
C ARG A 375 -15.80 -10.79 12.96
N THR A 376 -15.29 -9.73 13.57
CA THR A 376 -14.21 -9.83 14.56
C THR A 376 -14.70 -10.56 15.81
N ASP A 377 -15.89 -10.22 16.33
CA ASP A 377 -16.53 -10.92 17.44
C ASP A 377 -16.78 -12.40 17.13
N GLU A 378 -17.28 -12.68 15.92
CA GLU A 378 -17.53 -14.04 15.44
C GLU A 378 -16.25 -14.87 15.36
N ILE A 379 -15.17 -14.32 14.77
CA ILE A 379 -13.86 -15.00 14.71
C ILE A 379 -13.35 -15.28 16.13
N CYS A 380 -13.35 -14.28 17.01
CA CYS A 380 -12.84 -14.44 18.36
C CYS A 380 -13.66 -15.39 19.22
N THR A 381 -14.98 -15.46 19.01
CA THR A 381 -15.87 -16.41 19.68
C THR A 381 -15.63 -17.82 19.15
N TYR A 382 -15.61 -17.99 17.83
CA TYR A 382 -15.35 -19.27 17.18
C TYR A 382 -13.99 -19.86 17.61
N LEU A 383 -12.92 -19.07 17.59
CA LEU A 383 -11.60 -19.55 17.99
C LEU A 383 -11.53 -19.94 19.47
N ARG A 384 -12.29 -19.25 20.33
CA ARG A 384 -12.37 -19.57 21.76
C ARG A 384 -13.02 -20.92 22.01
N ASP A 385 -14.04 -21.27 21.23
CA ASP A 385 -14.67 -22.59 21.30
C ASP A 385 -13.71 -23.71 20.86
N VAL A 386 -12.73 -23.39 20.01
CA VAL A 386 -11.72 -24.35 19.51
C VAL A 386 -10.50 -24.47 20.44
N TRP A 387 -10.00 -23.36 21.02
CA TRP A 387 -8.71 -23.31 21.73
C TRP A 387 -8.68 -22.51 23.04
N GLU A 388 -9.82 -22.17 23.63
CA GLU A 388 -9.91 -21.31 24.82
C GLU A 388 -9.25 -19.93 24.59
N LYS A 389 -8.52 -19.38 25.58
CA LYS A 389 -7.90 -18.04 25.48
C LYS A 389 -6.52 -18.02 24.83
N ASP A 390 -5.86 -19.17 24.69
CA ASP A 390 -4.47 -19.22 24.24
C ASP A 390 -4.35 -19.17 22.72
N GLY A 391 -3.53 -18.24 22.21
CA GLY A 391 -3.21 -18.16 20.79
C GLY A 391 -4.38 -17.68 19.92
N MET A 392 -5.14 -16.69 20.38
CA MET A 392 -6.14 -15.98 19.57
C MET A 392 -5.49 -14.99 18.59
N VAL A 393 -6.29 -14.39 17.72
CA VAL A 393 -5.86 -13.20 16.98
C VAL A 393 -5.48 -12.10 17.99
N ILE A 394 -4.39 -11.37 17.73
CA ILE A 394 -3.85 -10.38 18.69
C ILE A 394 -4.31 -8.95 18.38
N SER A 395 -4.74 -8.70 17.16
CA SER A 395 -5.11 -7.36 16.71
C SER A 395 -6.11 -7.34 15.56
N ASN A 396 -6.73 -6.19 15.33
CA ASN A 396 -7.38 -5.84 14.07
C ASN A 396 -6.86 -4.49 13.59
N GLN A 397 -6.34 -4.42 12.37
CA GLN A 397 -5.89 -3.17 11.77
C GLN A 397 -7.05 -2.44 11.10
N VAL A 398 -7.34 -1.22 11.55
CA VAL A 398 -8.51 -0.44 11.07
C VAL A 398 -8.15 1.04 10.88
N GLN A 399 -8.97 1.74 10.10
CA GLN A 399 -8.86 3.20 9.98
C GLN A 399 -9.31 3.86 11.29
N TYR A 400 -8.48 4.73 11.87
CA TYR A 400 -8.87 5.52 13.05
C TYR A 400 -8.14 6.87 13.06
N SER A 401 -8.92 7.96 13.07
CA SER A 401 -8.43 9.34 13.20
C SER A 401 -9.45 10.20 13.95
N LEU A 402 -9.16 11.49 14.12
CA LEU A 402 -10.15 12.47 14.60
C LEU A 402 -11.37 12.60 13.68
N ILE A 403 -11.22 12.29 12.39
CA ILE A 403 -12.26 12.36 11.35
C ILE A 403 -13.05 11.05 11.27
N ASP A 404 -12.33 9.93 11.22
CA ASP A 404 -12.93 8.60 11.21
C ASP A 404 -12.85 7.97 12.59
N GLN A 405 -13.93 8.09 13.35
CA GLN A 405 -14.04 7.51 14.68
C GLN A 405 -14.92 6.25 14.71
N ARG A 406 -15.19 5.61 13.56
CA ARG A 406 -16.01 4.39 13.48
C ARG A 406 -15.61 3.29 14.49
N PRO A 407 -14.32 3.06 14.79
CA PRO A 407 -13.94 2.05 15.78
C PRO A 407 -14.59 2.21 17.16
N ARG A 408 -14.90 3.45 17.58
CA ARG A 408 -15.45 3.73 18.93
C ARG A 408 -16.87 3.19 19.16
N PHE A 409 -17.64 2.93 18.10
CA PHE A 409 -19.07 2.61 18.22
C PHE A 409 -19.33 1.13 18.54
N ARG A 410 -18.51 0.21 17.98
CA ARG A 410 -18.69 -1.24 18.17
C ARG A 410 -17.37 -1.98 18.33
N MET A 411 -16.35 -1.62 17.53
CA MET A 411 -15.07 -2.33 17.54
C MET A 411 -14.34 -2.21 18.89
N ALA A 412 -14.39 -1.06 19.56
CA ALA A 412 -13.79 -0.87 20.87
C ALA A 412 -14.34 -1.86 21.92
N ASP A 413 -15.65 -2.09 21.94
CA ASP A 413 -16.29 -3.07 22.83
C ASP A 413 -15.85 -4.51 22.52
N VAL A 414 -15.71 -4.85 21.23
CA VAL A 414 -15.19 -6.15 20.79
C VAL A 414 -13.73 -6.33 21.21
N CYS A 415 -12.92 -5.29 21.07
CA CYS A 415 -11.53 -5.27 21.56
C CYS A 415 -11.46 -5.54 23.07
N LEU A 416 -12.28 -4.84 23.85
CA LEU A 416 -12.36 -5.02 25.31
C LEU A 416 -12.84 -6.43 25.68
N LYS A 417 -13.91 -6.91 25.05
CA LYS A 417 -14.51 -8.25 25.29
C LYS A 417 -13.50 -9.38 25.06
N HIS A 418 -12.71 -9.29 23.99
CA HIS A 418 -11.82 -10.36 23.57
C HIS A 418 -10.35 -10.17 23.95
N GLY A 419 -9.96 -9.00 24.45
CA GLY A 419 -8.58 -8.68 24.81
C GLY A 419 -7.67 -8.50 23.59
N ILE A 420 -8.23 -8.08 22.45
CA ILE A 420 -7.48 -7.74 21.24
C ILE A 420 -7.26 -6.22 21.17
N LYS A 421 -6.29 -5.76 20.39
CA LYS A 421 -6.01 -4.32 20.22
C LYS A 421 -6.03 -3.89 18.76
N LEU A 422 -6.08 -2.58 18.52
CA LEU A 422 -6.10 -1.99 17.20
C LEU A 422 -4.71 -1.55 16.76
N LEU A 423 -4.38 -1.84 15.50
CA LEU A 423 -3.30 -1.17 14.78
C LEU A 423 -3.97 -0.16 13.85
N THR A 424 -3.67 1.12 14.00
CA THR A 424 -4.46 2.16 13.33
C THR A 424 -3.72 2.74 12.14
N TYR A 425 -4.39 2.80 10.99
CA TYR A 425 -3.91 3.55 9.82
C TYR A 425 -4.82 4.76 9.56
N GLY A 426 -4.35 5.67 8.70
CA GLY A 426 -5.16 6.84 8.33
C GLY A 426 -5.27 7.89 9.43
N THR A 427 -4.51 7.75 10.51
CA THR A 427 -4.47 8.65 11.67
C THR A 427 -4.22 10.10 11.30
N TYR A 428 -3.40 10.35 10.28
CA TYR A 428 -3.11 11.69 9.76
C TYR A 428 -4.07 12.15 8.65
N CYS A 429 -5.12 11.40 8.34
CA CYS A 429 -6.09 11.72 7.30
C CYS A 429 -5.41 11.98 5.94
N GLY A 430 -4.48 11.10 5.53
CA GLY A 430 -3.72 11.27 4.27
C GLY A 430 -2.72 12.44 4.27
N GLY A 431 -2.48 13.05 5.43
CA GLY A 431 -1.68 14.26 5.60
C GLY A 431 -2.50 15.53 5.76
N PHE A 432 -3.84 15.46 5.72
CA PHE A 432 -4.69 16.63 5.97
C PHE A 432 -4.61 17.15 7.40
N LEU A 433 -4.42 16.27 8.39
CA LEU A 433 -4.19 16.66 9.78
C LEU A 433 -2.74 17.11 9.96
N SER A 434 -2.40 18.27 9.38
CA SER A 434 -1.09 18.90 9.48
C SER A 434 -1.15 20.42 9.27
N ASP A 435 -0.15 21.13 9.77
CA ASP A 435 0.00 22.58 9.62
C ASP A 435 -0.02 23.07 8.17
N LYS A 436 0.37 22.21 7.22
CA LYS A 436 0.33 22.50 5.78
C LYS A 436 -1.05 22.95 5.29
N TRP A 437 -2.12 22.42 5.89
CA TRP A 437 -3.50 22.63 5.46
C TRP A 437 -4.25 23.68 6.27
N LEU A 438 -3.66 24.20 7.34
CA LEU A 438 -4.27 25.23 8.18
C LEU A 438 -4.44 26.54 7.39
N GLY A 439 -5.65 27.08 7.42
CA GLY A 439 -6.02 28.34 6.74
C GLY A 439 -6.02 28.24 5.21
N LYS A 440 -5.99 27.03 4.64
CA LYS A 440 -6.01 26.83 3.18
C LYS A 440 -7.44 26.66 2.66
N PRO A 441 -7.74 27.15 1.44
CA PRO A 441 -8.99 26.78 0.77
C PRO A 441 -9.05 25.28 0.50
N SER A 442 -10.25 24.76 0.26
CA SER A 442 -10.43 23.36 -0.14
C SER A 442 -9.58 23.06 -1.38
N PRO A 443 -8.74 22.01 -1.38
CA PRO A 443 -7.90 21.69 -2.53
C PRO A 443 -8.71 21.26 -3.75
N ASN A 444 -8.13 21.44 -4.93
CA ASN A 444 -8.55 20.74 -6.12
C ASN A 444 -7.93 19.34 -6.15
N LEU A 445 -8.76 18.30 -5.99
CA LEU A 445 -8.32 16.90 -5.90
C LEU A 445 -7.69 16.31 -7.18
N TYR A 446 -7.69 17.08 -8.27
CA TYR A 446 -7.20 16.65 -9.57
C TYR A 446 -5.86 17.24 -9.95
N GLU A 447 -5.25 18.04 -9.07
CA GLU A 447 -3.88 18.54 -9.21
C GLU A 447 -2.86 17.39 -9.07
N ASP A 448 -1.72 17.52 -9.74
CA ASP A 448 -0.73 16.44 -9.88
C ASP A 448 -0.08 16.00 -8.56
N PHE A 449 -0.04 16.86 -7.54
CA PHE A 449 0.51 16.49 -6.22
C PHE A 449 -0.47 15.70 -5.35
N VAL A 450 -1.73 15.54 -5.77
CA VAL A 450 -2.76 14.85 -4.98
C VAL A 450 -2.55 13.34 -5.06
N THR A 451 -2.09 12.77 -3.94
CA THR A 451 -1.94 11.33 -3.78
C THR A 451 -3.30 10.63 -3.70
N PRO A 452 -3.38 9.31 -3.99
CA PRO A 452 -4.62 8.56 -3.80
C PRO A 452 -5.14 8.63 -2.35
N SER A 453 -4.24 8.70 -1.36
CA SER A 453 -4.63 8.90 0.04
C SER A 453 -5.34 10.24 0.25
N LEU A 454 -4.79 11.35 -0.28
CA LEU A 454 -5.46 12.66 -0.16
C LEU A 454 -6.86 12.64 -0.78
N ARG A 455 -7.06 11.99 -1.93
CA ARG A 455 -8.42 11.82 -2.49
C ARG A 455 -9.35 11.07 -1.54
N LYS A 456 -8.96 9.87 -1.10
CA LYS A 456 -9.76 9.05 -0.16
C LYS A 456 -10.16 9.85 1.08
N TYR A 457 -9.20 10.51 1.71
CA TYR A 457 -9.43 11.19 2.98
C TYR A 457 -10.15 12.53 2.83
N PHE A 458 -10.10 13.16 1.66
CA PHE A 458 -10.95 14.32 1.39
C PHE A 458 -12.43 13.93 1.39
N ASP A 459 -12.79 12.80 0.76
CA ASP A 459 -14.18 12.31 0.79
C ASP A 459 -14.63 12.04 2.23
N MET A 460 -13.75 11.49 3.08
CA MET A 460 -14.02 11.32 4.51
C MET A 460 -14.27 12.66 5.22
N ILE A 461 -13.50 13.71 4.92
CA ILE A 461 -13.69 15.05 5.48
C ILE A 461 -15.05 15.62 5.05
N GLN A 462 -15.42 15.46 3.78
CA GLN A 462 -16.71 15.92 3.27
C GLN A 462 -17.88 15.23 3.99
N LEU A 463 -17.81 13.92 4.16
CA LEU A 463 -18.84 13.16 4.90
C LEU A 463 -18.86 13.51 6.40
N TRP A 464 -17.70 13.76 7.01
CA TRP A 464 -17.56 14.07 8.43
C TRP A 464 -18.12 15.44 8.79
N GLY A 465 -17.96 16.47 7.95
CA GLY A 465 -18.47 17.81 8.27
C GLY A 465 -18.08 18.91 7.31
N GLY A 466 -17.48 18.58 6.17
CA GLY A 466 -17.03 19.56 5.18
C GLY A 466 -15.70 20.23 5.54
N TRP A 467 -15.20 21.03 4.60
CA TRP A 467 -13.88 21.66 4.71
C TRP A 467 -13.85 22.77 5.77
N GLU A 468 -14.96 23.51 5.93
CA GLU A 468 -15.07 24.61 6.90
C GLU A 468 -14.93 24.09 8.34
N LEU A 469 -15.68 23.04 8.70
CA LEU A 469 -15.56 22.42 10.02
C LEU A 469 -14.18 21.77 10.21
N PHE A 470 -13.59 21.23 9.14
CA PHE A 470 -12.24 20.71 9.18
C PHE A 470 -11.21 21.80 9.49
N GLN A 471 -11.36 23.00 8.94
CA GLN A 471 -10.52 24.14 9.30
C GLN A 471 -10.71 24.58 10.76
N GLU A 472 -11.94 24.55 11.29
CA GLU A 472 -12.17 24.78 12.73
C GLU A 472 -11.39 23.77 13.58
N LEU A 473 -11.41 22.48 13.21
CA LEU A 473 -10.63 21.45 13.89
C LEU A 473 -9.13 21.75 13.83
N LEU A 474 -8.58 22.07 12.66
CA LEU A 474 -7.16 22.39 12.51
C LEU A 474 -6.73 23.58 13.40
N VAL A 475 -7.57 24.63 13.50
CA VAL A 475 -7.32 25.77 14.39
C VAL A 475 -7.24 25.33 15.85
N VAL A 476 -8.18 24.48 16.30
CA VAL A 476 -8.17 23.93 17.67
C VAL A 476 -6.92 23.09 17.92
N LEU A 477 -6.57 22.18 16.99
CA LEU A 477 -5.41 21.32 17.13
C LEU A 477 -4.10 22.12 17.15
N ARG A 478 -3.97 23.16 16.32
CA ARG A 478 -2.81 24.06 16.32
C ARG A 478 -2.67 24.80 17.64
N LYS A 479 -3.78 25.31 18.18
CA LYS A 479 -3.79 26.00 19.47
C LYS A 479 -3.34 25.06 20.60
N ILE A 480 -3.86 23.83 20.65
CA ILE A 480 -3.43 22.82 21.63
C ILE A 480 -1.92 22.56 21.49
N ALA A 481 -1.44 22.38 20.25
CA ALA A 481 -0.01 22.18 20.01
C ALA A 481 0.85 23.35 20.52
N ASP A 482 0.39 24.60 20.35
CA ASP A 482 1.09 25.79 20.88
C ASP A 482 1.09 25.82 22.42
N GLU A 483 0.00 25.41 23.07
CA GLU A 483 -0.13 25.37 24.54
C GLU A 483 0.76 24.30 25.19
N HIS A 484 1.03 23.18 24.51
CA HIS A 484 2.00 22.16 24.95
C HIS A 484 3.46 22.59 24.71
N GLY A 485 3.71 23.63 23.92
CA GLY A 485 5.01 24.26 23.74
C GLY A 485 5.57 24.22 22.32
N ASN A 486 6.71 24.90 22.13
CA ASN A 486 7.35 24.99 20.82
C ASN A 486 7.83 23.62 20.33
N GLY A 487 7.45 23.25 19.11
CA GLY A 487 7.88 22.00 18.46
C GLY A 487 6.78 20.95 18.30
N PHE A 488 5.59 21.12 18.87
CA PHE A 488 4.47 20.25 18.53
C PHE A 488 3.72 20.77 17.30
N ASP A 489 3.16 19.86 16.50
CA ASP A 489 2.33 20.17 15.35
C ASP A 489 0.93 19.54 15.41
N ILE A 490 0.05 19.95 14.49
CA ILE A 490 -1.31 19.37 14.38
C ILE A 490 -1.25 17.84 14.29
N ALA A 491 -0.26 17.29 13.57
CA ALA A 491 -0.13 15.85 13.38
C ALA A 491 0.23 15.16 14.71
N ASN A 492 1.06 15.77 15.56
CA ASN A 492 1.38 15.27 16.89
C ASN A 492 0.13 15.16 17.77
N ILE A 493 -0.71 16.21 17.81
CA ILE A 493 -1.95 16.21 18.60
C ILE A 493 -2.93 15.15 18.10
N ALA A 494 -3.11 15.06 16.78
CA ALA A 494 -3.98 14.06 16.16
C ALA A 494 -3.54 12.62 16.46
N ALA A 495 -2.25 12.32 16.31
CA ALA A 495 -1.71 10.99 16.62
C ALA A 495 -1.78 10.68 18.12
N LYS A 496 -1.51 11.66 18.99
CA LYS A 496 -1.61 11.49 20.44
C LYS A 496 -3.03 11.13 20.86
N TRP A 497 -4.03 11.83 20.32
CA TRP A 497 -5.43 11.56 20.61
C TRP A 497 -5.85 10.12 20.28
N VAL A 498 -5.36 9.56 19.16
CA VAL A 498 -5.59 8.16 18.77
C VAL A 498 -4.81 7.21 19.67
N LEU A 499 -3.54 7.50 19.97
CA LEU A 499 -2.72 6.66 20.85
C LEU A 499 -3.29 6.54 22.26
N GLU A 500 -3.93 7.56 22.80
CA GLU A 500 -4.54 7.55 24.13
C GLU A 500 -5.84 6.72 24.21
N ARG A 501 -6.37 6.22 23.09
CA ARG A 501 -7.50 5.26 23.12
C ARG A 501 -7.03 3.93 23.69
N GLU A 502 -7.79 3.37 24.64
CA GLU A 502 -7.41 2.13 25.34
C GLU A 502 -7.27 0.96 24.37
N GLU A 503 -8.14 0.86 23.38
CA GLU A 503 -8.16 -0.18 22.38
C GLU A 503 -7.01 -0.09 21.37
N VAL A 504 -6.26 1.02 21.30
CA VAL A 504 -5.19 1.23 20.31
C VAL A 504 -3.84 0.78 20.85
N ALA A 505 -3.20 -0.17 20.18
CA ALA A 505 -1.84 -0.60 20.48
C ALA A 505 -0.78 0.13 19.68
N SER A 506 -1.04 0.48 18.42
CA SER A 506 -0.06 1.14 17.55
C SER A 506 -0.71 2.08 16.55
N VAL A 507 -0.04 3.19 16.26
CA VAL A 507 -0.34 4.06 15.11
C VAL A 507 0.68 3.77 14.00
N ILE A 508 0.17 3.48 12.81
CA ILE A 508 0.97 3.22 11.61
C ILE A 508 1.21 4.56 10.92
N VAL A 509 2.46 5.02 10.97
CA VAL A 509 2.89 6.28 10.37
C VAL A 509 3.39 6.06 8.96
N GLY A 510 2.93 6.88 8.02
CA GLY A 510 3.39 6.83 6.65
C GLY A 510 4.66 7.62 6.45
N THR A 511 5.67 7.00 5.85
CA THR A 511 6.87 7.70 5.37
C THR A 511 7.01 7.43 3.88
N ARG A 512 7.17 8.50 3.07
CA ARG A 512 7.48 8.33 1.66
C ARG A 512 8.99 8.11 1.56
N LEU A 513 9.41 6.86 1.68
CA LEU A 513 10.82 6.46 1.69
C LEU A 513 11.55 7.04 0.46
N GLY A 514 12.71 7.66 0.68
CA GLY A 514 13.49 8.35 -0.35
C GLY A 514 12.89 9.68 -0.85
N VAL A 515 11.77 10.14 -0.29
CA VAL A 515 11.07 11.37 -0.70
C VAL A 515 10.89 12.34 0.46
N SER A 516 10.48 11.86 1.64
CA SER A 516 10.29 12.69 2.84
C SER A 516 10.30 11.84 4.12
N SER A 517 11.02 12.27 5.16
CA SER A 517 11.03 11.67 6.50
C SER A 517 10.39 12.63 7.52
N ASN A 518 9.59 12.09 8.44
CA ASN A 518 8.99 12.81 9.57
C ASN A 518 9.29 12.09 10.90
N ALA A 519 10.38 11.32 10.96
CA ALA A 519 10.70 10.43 12.09
C ALA A 519 10.73 11.16 13.42
N GLU A 520 11.53 12.23 13.53
CA GLU A 520 11.66 13.03 14.74
C GLU A 520 10.34 13.66 15.20
N SER A 521 9.57 14.26 14.28
CA SER A 521 8.26 14.84 14.64
C SER A 521 7.33 13.77 15.18
N ASN A 522 7.23 12.61 14.51
CA ASN A 522 6.35 11.53 14.96
C ASN A 522 6.68 11.04 16.37
N LEU A 523 7.95 11.02 16.78
CA LEU A 523 8.35 10.59 18.14
C LEU A 523 7.91 11.55 19.25
N ARG A 524 7.63 12.83 18.93
CA ARG A 524 7.18 13.83 19.91
C ARG A 524 5.85 13.48 20.58
N VAL A 525 5.06 12.57 19.99
CA VAL A 525 3.82 12.05 20.61
C VAL A 525 4.04 11.38 21.97
N PHE A 526 5.27 10.98 22.28
CA PHE A 526 5.63 10.36 23.56
C PHE A 526 6.11 11.35 24.63
N SER A 527 6.31 12.62 24.29
CA SER A 527 6.85 13.63 25.23
C SER A 527 5.79 14.51 25.89
N PHE A 528 4.50 14.25 25.67
CA PHE A 528 3.38 14.97 26.30
C PHE A 528 2.18 14.05 26.48
N SER A 529 1.13 14.53 27.16
CA SER A 529 -0.19 13.89 27.27
C SER A 529 -1.26 14.96 27.09
N LEU A 530 -2.39 14.61 26.47
CA LEU A 530 -3.49 15.55 26.33
C LEU A 530 -4.18 15.75 27.69
N THR A 531 -4.52 17.00 27.99
CA THR A 531 -5.27 17.37 29.18
C THR A 531 -6.77 17.18 28.94
N GLU A 532 -7.56 17.17 30.02
CA GLU A 532 -9.04 17.17 29.91
C GLU A 532 -9.57 18.39 29.13
N ASN A 533 -8.89 19.53 29.22
CA ASN A 533 -9.24 20.71 28.45
C ASN A 533 -9.00 20.50 26.94
N ASP A 534 -7.90 19.83 26.57
CA ASP A 534 -7.59 19.50 25.19
C ASP A 534 -8.65 18.56 24.60
N HIS A 535 -8.98 17.49 25.33
CA HIS A 535 -10.04 16.55 24.95
C HIS A 535 -11.39 17.27 24.82
N SER A 536 -11.72 18.17 25.74
CA SER A 536 -12.95 18.97 25.70
C SER A 536 -12.99 19.91 24.49
N ALA A 537 -11.88 20.57 24.17
CA ALA A 537 -11.78 21.46 23.01
C ALA A 537 -11.93 20.70 21.69
N ILE A 538 -11.29 19.54 21.55
CA ILE A 538 -11.45 18.66 20.39
C ILE A 538 -12.90 18.16 20.29
N ASN A 539 -13.49 17.72 21.41
CA ASN A 539 -14.86 17.21 21.44
C ASN A 539 -15.88 18.29 21.05
N ALA A 540 -15.66 19.55 21.42
CA ALA A 540 -16.52 20.67 21.05
C ALA A 540 -16.63 20.89 19.52
N VAL A 541 -15.60 20.51 18.76
CA VAL A 541 -15.67 20.47 17.29
C VAL A 541 -16.33 19.17 16.83
N SER A 542 -15.95 18.03 17.41
CA SER A 542 -16.49 16.71 17.04
C SER A 542 -18.01 16.62 17.19
N VAL A 543 -18.64 17.31 18.15
CA VAL A 543 -20.11 17.30 18.31
C VAL A 543 -20.86 18.04 17.21
N LYS A 544 -20.18 18.93 16.47
CA LYS A 544 -20.74 19.61 15.28
C LYS A 544 -20.65 18.73 14.02
N SER A 545 -19.88 17.65 14.09
CA SER A 545 -19.64 16.76 12.95
C SER A 545 -20.74 15.71 12.80
N ASN A 546 -20.75 15.08 11.64
CA ASN A 546 -21.59 13.95 11.27
C ASN A 546 -20.98 12.61 11.66
N VAL A 547 -20.12 12.53 12.69
CA VAL A 547 -19.36 11.30 13.03
C VAL A 547 -20.24 10.05 13.22
N GLU A 548 -21.44 10.18 13.79
CA GLU A 548 -22.40 9.07 13.92
C GLU A 548 -23.07 8.75 12.58
N GLN A 549 -23.42 9.77 11.80
CA GLN A 549 -23.96 9.57 10.46
C GLN A 549 -22.95 8.92 9.52
N LEU A 550 -21.65 9.20 9.70
CA LEU A 550 -20.58 8.56 8.95
C LEU A 550 -20.58 7.04 9.22
N PHE A 551 -20.73 6.62 10.47
CA PHE A 551 -20.89 5.20 10.82
C PHE A 551 -22.17 4.59 10.21
N ILE A 552 -23.29 5.32 10.24
CA ILE A 552 -24.56 4.83 9.65
C ILE A 552 -24.48 4.71 8.12
N GLN A 553 -23.87 5.70 7.44
CA GLN A 553 -23.83 5.78 5.98
C GLN A 553 -22.74 4.90 5.37
N MET A 554 -21.53 4.91 5.95
CA MET A 554 -20.41 4.13 5.44
C MET A 554 -20.38 2.70 5.99
N GLY A 555 -21.11 2.44 7.07
CA GLY A 555 -21.01 1.19 7.83
C GLY A 555 -19.83 1.18 8.80
N ASP A 556 -19.62 0.01 9.39
CA ASP A 556 -18.56 -0.25 10.37
C ASP A 556 -17.15 -0.27 9.71
N CYS A 557 -16.11 -0.47 10.53
CA CYS A 557 -14.72 -0.58 10.11
C CYS A 557 -14.53 -1.50 8.90
N GLY A 558 -13.87 -1.00 7.86
CA GLY A 558 -13.51 -1.77 6.68
C GLY A 558 -14.62 -1.93 5.63
N SER A 559 -15.83 -1.42 5.88
CA SER A 559 -16.95 -1.44 4.94
C SER A 559 -16.60 -0.79 3.59
N GLU A 560 -15.75 0.24 3.58
CA GLU A 560 -15.32 0.91 2.35
C GLU A 560 -14.61 -0.03 1.36
N TYR A 561 -14.06 -1.14 1.83
CA TYR A 561 -13.39 -2.12 0.96
C TYR A 561 -14.36 -3.17 0.43
N ARG A 562 -15.56 -3.31 0.99
CA ARG A 562 -16.51 -4.40 0.64
C ARG A 562 -17.36 -4.12 -0.60
N HIS A 563 -17.39 -2.87 -1.05
CA HIS A 563 -18.17 -2.43 -2.22
C HIS A 563 -17.32 -2.26 -3.48
N ILE A 564 -16.01 -2.48 -3.39
CA ILE A 564 -15.09 -2.34 -4.51
C ILE A 564 -14.91 -3.72 -5.16
N SER A 565 -15.41 -3.88 -6.38
CA SER A 565 -14.98 -4.95 -7.27
C SER A 565 -13.58 -4.59 -7.77
N HIS A 566 -12.56 -5.31 -7.30
CA HIS A 566 -11.21 -5.22 -7.85
C HIS A 566 -11.15 -5.81 -9.27
#